data_AF-A0A397HFI1-F1
#
_entry.id   AF-A0A397HFI1-F1
#
_cell.length_a   1.000
_cell.length_b   1.000
_cell.length_c   1.000
_cell.angle_alpha   90.00
_cell.angle_beta   90.00
_cell.angle_gamma   90.00
#
_symmetry.space_group_name_H-M   'P 1'
#
loop_
_entity.id
_entity.type
_entity.pdbx_description
1 polymer ?
#
loop_
_entity_poly.entity_id
_entity_poly.type
_entity_poly.pdbx_seq_one_letter_code
_entity_poly.pdbx_strand_id
1 'polypeptide(L)'
;MMNVEYDENPSQAQKDIWARKQSELKLKLIEVDDLSFTSHEKDGTIEFQGLRYIGGVDVSFLENNDQEAVASLVVLEYPSLEVIYEDFKMIKLKLPYIAGYLAFREVDPLLELLDLLKQNNPFIYPQIIFVDGNGTLHPRRFGLACHLGVLANIPTIGGDYYFLQGDSGIIWGAAVRSLESTTNPIYVSVGHRVCLETALRLVLKCCHFRIPEPTRQADIRSREFIRKNFPNSS
;
A
#
# COMPACT_ATOMS: atom_id res chain seq x y z
N MET A 1 -28.32 -17.87 1.24
CA MET A 1 -26.92 -17.71 1.72
C MET A 1 -26.22 -19.04 1.53
N MET A 2 -25.31 -19.16 0.57
CA MET A 2 -24.45 -20.34 0.49
C MET A 2 -23.33 -20.17 1.53
N ASN A 3 -23.21 -21.14 2.44
CA ASN A 3 -22.01 -21.29 3.26
C ASN A 3 -20.86 -21.60 2.30
N VAL A 4 -20.01 -20.60 2.03
CA VAL A 4 -18.76 -20.81 1.31
C VAL A 4 -17.72 -21.18 2.36
N GLU A 5 -17.39 -22.47 2.43
CA GLU A 5 -16.32 -23.02 3.27
C GLU A 5 -14.96 -22.43 2.86
N TYR A 6 -14.01 -22.45 3.80
CA TYR A 6 -12.64 -21.98 3.59
C TYR A 6 -11.93 -22.86 2.55
N ASP A 7 -11.53 -22.29 1.42
CA ASP A 7 -10.84 -23.01 0.33
C ASP A 7 -9.33 -22.81 0.42
N GLU A 8 -8.62 -23.71 1.10
CA GLU A 8 -7.16 -23.68 1.26
C GLU A 8 -6.36 -23.70 -0.06
N ASN A 9 -6.96 -24.12 -1.18
CA ASN A 9 -6.25 -24.22 -2.45
C ASN A 9 -7.16 -23.90 -3.63
N PRO A 10 -7.42 -22.60 -3.90
CA PRO A 10 -8.34 -22.24 -4.95
C PRO A 10 -7.85 -22.71 -6.31
N SER A 11 -8.79 -23.32 -7.03
CA SER A 11 -8.60 -23.87 -8.35
C SER A 11 -8.04 -22.83 -9.33
N GLN A 12 -7.37 -23.29 -10.39
CA GLN A 12 -6.91 -22.40 -11.46
C GLN A 12 -8.06 -21.57 -12.04
N ALA A 13 -9.25 -22.18 -12.18
CA ALA A 13 -10.46 -21.48 -12.62
C ALA A 13 -10.84 -20.30 -11.71
N GLN A 14 -10.71 -20.45 -10.39
CA GLN A 14 -10.97 -19.37 -9.43
C GLN A 14 -9.96 -18.23 -9.59
N LYS A 15 -8.68 -18.56 -9.77
CA LYS A 15 -7.62 -17.57 -10.04
C LYS A 15 -7.85 -16.82 -11.35
N ASP A 16 -8.32 -17.51 -12.39
CA ASP A 16 -8.64 -16.91 -13.69
C ASP A 16 -9.84 -15.95 -13.58
N ILE A 17 -10.86 -16.29 -12.79
CA ILE A 17 -11.99 -15.40 -12.48
C ILE A 17 -11.50 -14.12 -11.79
N TRP A 18 -10.64 -14.23 -10.78
CA TRP A 18 -10.08 -13.07 -10.09
C TRP A 18 -9.21 -12.21 -11.01
N ALA A 19 -8.37 -12.83 -11.84
CA ALA A 19 -7.54 -12.11 -12.80
C ALA A 19 -8.39 -11.33 -13.81
N ARG A 20 -9.48 -11.92 -14.31
CA ARG A 20 -10.45 -11.25 -15.18
C ARG A 20 -11.10 -10.08 -14.46
N LYS A 21 -11.56 -10.28 -13.22
CA LYS A 21 -12.20 -9.21 -12.44
C LYS A 21 -11.27 -8.03 -12.17
N GLN A 22 -10.00 -8.28 -11.82
CA GLN A 22 -8.99 -7.22 -11.67
C GLN A 22 -8.79 -6.46 -12.99
N SER A 23 -8.75 -7.18 -14.12
CA SER A 23 -8.59 -6.55 -15.43
C SER A 23 -9.78 -5.67 -15.79
N GLU A 24 -11.01 -6.11 -15.52
CA GLU A 24 -12.24 -5.34 -15.74
C GLU A 24 -12.31 -4.07 -14.88
N LEU A 25 -11.98 -4.19 -13.59
CA LEU A 25 -12.00 -3.04 -12.68
C LEU A 25 -10.88 -2.06 -12.99
N LYS A 26 -9.70 -2.55 -13.38
CA LYS A 26 -8.57 -1.70 -13.78
C LYS A 26 -8.89 -0.77 -14.94
N LEU A 27 -9.78 -1.16 -15.86
CA LEU A 27 -10.23 -0.28 -16.95
C LEU A 27 -10.97 0.97 -16.45
N LYS A 28 -11.42 0.98 -15.19
CA LYS A 28 -12.10 2.11 -14.55
C LYS A 28 -11.17 2.96 -13.68
N LEU A 29 -9.88 2.58 -13.57
CA LEU A 29 -8.92 3.29 -12.74
C LEU A 29 -8.61 4.66 -13.35
N ILE A 30 -8.67 5.70 -12.52
CA ILE A 30 -8.26 7.06 -12.89
C ILE A 30 -6.91 7.31 -12.20
N GLU A 31 -5.88 7.62 -13.01
CA GLU A 31 -4.50 7.85 -12.55
C GLU A 31 -4.10 9.34 -12.66
N VAL A 32 -5.09 10.22 -12.71
CA VAL A 32 -4.94 11.69 -12.74
C VAL A 32 -5.78 12.30 -11.64
N ASP A 33 -5.44 13.52 -11.21
CA ASP A 33 -6.16 14.21 -10.15
C ASP A 33 -7.62 14.48 -10.56
N ASP A 34 -8.53 13.83 -9.84
CA ASP A 34 -9.99 14.06 -9.86
C ASP A 34 -10.43 14.23 -8.40
N LEU A 35 -10.10 15.41 -7.85
CA LEU A 35 -10.16 15.70 -6.42
C LEU A 35 -11.20 16.80 -6.12
N SER A 36 -11.82 16.72 -4.95
CA SER A 36 -12.73 17.75 -4.43
C SER A 36 -12.02 18.95 -3.77
N PHE A 37 -10.69 18.94 -3.77
CA PHE A 37 -9.81 19.94 -3.17
C PHE A 37 -8.62 20.22 -4.09
N THR A 38 -7.93 21.33 -3.87
CA THR A 38 -6.77 21.75 -4.70
C THR A 38 -5.52 21.91 -3.84
N SER A 39 -4.35 21.70 -4.43
CA SER A 39 -3.06 22.01 -3.80
C SER A 39 -2.46 23.28 -4.40
N HIS A 40 -1.97 24.18 -3.56
CA HIS A 40 -1.24 25.37 -3.98
C HIS A 40 0.03 25.53 -3.17
N GLU A 41 1.12 25.91 -3.83
CA GLU A 41 2.36 26.26 -3.16
C GLU A 41 2.30 27.72 -2.71
N LYS A 42 2.57 27.95 -1.43
CA LYS A 42 2.63 29.27 -0.83
C LYS A 42 3.80 29.31 0.14
N ASP A 43 4.71 30.26 -0.06
CA ASP A 43 5.89 30.47 0.79
C ASP A 43 6.75 29.20 1.01
N GLY A 44 6.85 28.34 -0.01
CA GLY A 44 7.60 27.07 0.05
C GLY A 44 6.89 25.94 0.81
N THR A 45 5.61 26.12 1.13
CA THR A 45 4.75 25.09 1.75
C THR A 45 3.58 24.77 0.83
N ILE A 46 3.18 23.49 0.78
CA ILE A 46 2.01 23.05 0.01
C ILE A 46 0.79 23.10 0.94
N GLU A 47 -0.20 23.90 0.56
CA GLU A 47 -1.50 23.95 1.24
C GLU A 47 -2.57 23.22 0.41
N PHE A 48 -3.42 22.43 1.07
CA PHE A 48 -4.55 21.74 0.44
C PHE A 48 -5.87 22.45 0.73
N GLN A 49 -6.27 23.35 -0.17
CA GLN A 49 -7.50 24.13 -0.01
C GLN A 49 -8.74 23.27 -0.29
N GLY A 50 -9.64 23.21 0.69
CA GLY A 50 -10.89 22.45 0.59
C GLY A 50 -10.82 21.02 1.11
N LEU A 51 -9.64 20.52 1.50
CA LEU A 51 -9.49 19.25 2.20
C LEU A 51 -9.86 19.41 3.67
N ARG A 52 -10.77 18.57 4.16
CA ARG A 52 -11.29 18.58 5.54
C ARG A 52 -11.22 17.23 6.22
N TYR A 53 -11.47 16.14 5.49
CA TYR A 53 -11.53 14.80 6.07
C TYR A 53 -10.69 13.80 5.27
N ILE A 54 -9.80 13.11 5.97
CA ILE A 54 -8.90 12.10 5.42
C ILE A 54 -9.25 10.75 6.06
N GLY A 55 -9.43 9.73 5.24
CA GLY A 55 -9.67 8.37 5.71
C GLY A 55 -8.37 7.58 5.83
N GLY A 56 -8.33 6.65 6.76
CA GLY A 56 -7.31 5.61 6.87
C GLY A 56 -7.98 4.24 6.98
N VAL A 57 -7.46 3.24 6.28
CA VAL A 57 -7.95 1.87 6.37
C VAL A 57 -6.80 0.86 6.47
N ASP A 58 -7.04 -0.19 7.24
CA ASP A 58 -6.13 -1.32 7.44
C ASP A 58 -6.93 -2.61 7.66
N VAL A 59 -6.30 -3.75 7.38
CA VAL A 59 -6.79 -5.07 7.79
C VAL A 59 -5.69 -5.82 8.53
N SER A 60 -5.89 -5.96 9.85
CA SER A 60 -4.96 -6.61 10.76
C SER A 60 -5.42 -8.01 11.14
N PHE A 61 -4.52 -8.99 11.16
CA PHE A 61 -4.81 -10.38 11.55
C PHE A 61 -4.68 -10.58 13.06
N LEU A 62 -5.52 -11.45 13.63
CA LEU A 62 -5.39 -11.80 15.05
C LEU A 62 -4.14 -12.64 15.30
N GLU A 63 -3.45 -12.38 16.42
CA GLU A 63 -2.28 -13.17 16.81
C GLU A 63 -2.63 -14.65 16.92
N ASN A 64 -1.86 -15.50 16.24
CA ASN A 64 -2.05 -16.95 16.15
C ASN A 64 -3.31 -17.42 15.40
N ASN A 65 -3.96 -16.56 14.60
CA ASN A 65 -5.08 -16.95 13.74
C ASN A 65 -5.03 -16.25 12.37
N ASP A 66 -4.78 -17.01 11.31
CA ASP A 66 -4.70 -16.52 9.92
C ASP A 66 -6.07 -16.44 9.21
N GLN A 67 -7.14 -16.90 9.88
CA GLN A 67 -8.52 -16.89 9.38
C GLN A 67 -9.37 -15.78 9.99
N GLU A 68 -8.89 -15.12 11.05
CA GLU A 68 -9.59 -14.01 11.69
C GLU A 68 -8.79 -12.73 11.55
N ALA A 69 -9.45 -11.68 11.07
CA ALA A 69 -8.87 -10.36 10.89
C ALA A 69 -9.84 -9.28 11.35
N VAL A 70 -9.34 -8.06 11.49
CA VAL A 70 -10.10 -6.87 11.82
C VAL A 70 -9.84 -5.86 10.71
N ALA A 71 -10.90 -5.50 9.99
CA ALA A 71 -10.90 -4.30 9.16
C ALA A 71 -11.10 -3.08 10.06
N SER A 72 -10.33 -2.04 9.80
CA SER A 72 -10.41 -0.75 10.49
C SER A 72 -10.64 0.36 9.49
N LEU A 73 -11.51 1.31 9.83
CA LEU A 73 -11.70 2.58 9.14
C LEU A 73 -11.60 3.70 10.17
N VAL A 74 -10.73 4.67 9.91
CA VAL A 74 -10.66 5.92 10.68
C VAL A 74 -10.89 7.12 9.77
N VAL A 75 -11.45 8.20 10.30
CA VAL A 75 -11.49 9.51 9.66
C VAL A 75 -10.82 10.53 10.56
N LEU A 76 -9.90 11.29 9.97
CA LEU A 76 -9.18 12.37 10.61
C LEU A 76 -9.66 13.71 10.05
N GLU A 77 -9.79 14.72 10.91
CA GLU A 77 -9.95 16.10 10.47
C GLU A 77 -8.60 16.65 9.96
N TYR A 78 -8.62 17.40 8.86
CA TYR A 78 -7.46 18.07 8.29
C TYR A 78 -7.62 19.60 8.45
N PRO A 79 -6.56 20.33 8.86
CA PRO A 79 -5.17 19.91 8.99
C PRO A 79 -4.74 19.39 10.37
N SER A 80 -5.66 19.31 11.35
CA SER A 80 -5.32 18.94 12.74
C SER A 80 -4.81 17.51 12.89
N LEU A 81 -5.23 16.61 11.99
CA LEU A 81 -5.02 15.16 12.03
C LEU A 81 -5.60 14.49 13.28
N GLU A 82 -6.60 15.11 13.89
CA GLU A 82 -7.35 14.51 15.00
C GLU A 82 -8.32 13.46 14.47
N VAL A 83 -8.32 12.27 15.08
CA VAL A 83 -9.28 11.20 14.75
C VAL A 83 -10.66 11.62 15.26
N ILE A 84 -11.61 11.76 14.33
CA ILE A 84 -13.00 12.17 14.63
C ILE A 84 -14.01 11.04 14.44
N TYR A 85 -13.59 9.93 13.83
CA TYR A 85 -14.40 8.73 13.63
C TYR A 85 -13.50 7.50 13.54
N GLU A 86 -13.97 6.40 14.11
CA GLU A 86 -13.39 5.08 13.96
C GLU A 86 -14.50 4.03 13.91
N ASP A 87 -14.30 2.99 13.11
CA ASP A 87 -15.19 1.84 13.03
C ASP A 87 -14.41 0.59 12.65
N PHE A 88 -14.85 -0.54 13.16
CA PHE A 88 -14.12 -1.80 13.09
C PHE A 88 -15.05 -2.93 12.72
N LYS A 89 -14.52 -3.87 11.93
CA LYS A 89 -15.26 -5.05 11.54
C LYS A 89 -14.42 -6.31 11.69
N MET A 90 -14.89 -7.22 12.53
CA MET A 90 -14.35 -8.57 12.60
C MET A 90 -14.66 -9.34 11.30
N ILE A 91 -13.63 -9.92 10.71
CA ILE A 91 -13.67 -10.67 9.47
C ILE A 91 -13.28 -12.10 9.77
N LYS A 92 -14.11 -13.05 9.31
CA LYS A 92 -13.70 -14.44 9.11
C LYS A 92 -13.37 -14.63 7.65
N LEU A 93 -12.09 -14.80 7.36
CA LEU A 93 -11.58 -14.93 6.01
C LEU A 93 -11.98 -16.29 5.45
N LYS A 94 -12.50 -16.27 4.22
CA LYS A 94 -12.97 -17.47 3.50
C LYS A 94 -11.91 -18.02 2.54
N LEU A 95 -10.80 -17.33 2.40
CA LEU A 95 -9.74 -17.62 1.43
C LEU A 95 -8.36 -17.50 2.09
N PRO A 96 -7.41 -18.35 1.71
CA PRO A 96 -6.01 -18.27 2.14
C PRO A 96 -5.32 -17.06 1.51
N TYR A 97 -4.16 -16.70 2.06
CA TYR A 97 -3.31 -15.68 1.45
C TYR A 97 -2.79 -16.16 0.10
N ILE A 98 -3.08 -15.38 -0.96
CA ILE A 98 -2.56 -15.65 -2.30
C ILE A 98 -1.96 -14.35 -2.83
N ALA A 99 -0.64 -14.36 -2.97
CA ALA A 99 0.11 -13.24 -3.49
C ALA A 99 -0.49 -12.77 -4.83
N GLY A 100 -0.81 -11.48 -4.92
CA GLY A 100 -1.44 -10.87 -6.10
C GLY A 100 -2.98 -10.88 -6.12
N TYR A 101 -3.63 -11.44 -5.10
CA TYR A 101 -5.10 -11.46 -4.95
C TYR A 101 -5.58 -11.04 -3.56
N LEU A 102 -4.70 -10.43 -2.75
CA LEU A 102 -4.98 -9.96 -1.39
C LEU A 102 -6.26 -9.12 -1.33
N ALA A 103 -6.46 -8.24 -2.30
CA ALA A 103 -7.62 -7.37 -2.36
C ALA A 103 -8.98 -8.12 -2.33
N PHE A 104 -9.06 -9.37 -2.81
CA PHE A 104 -10.30 -10.16 -2.74
C PHE A 104 -10.64 -10.65 -1.33
N ARG A 105 -9.71 -10.57 -0.38
CA ARG A 105 -9.92 -10.90 1.04
C ARG A 105 -10.36 -9.67 1.84
N GLU A 106 -9.87 -8.50 1.44
CA GLU A 106 -9.85 -7.31 2.29
C GLU A 106 -10.77 -6.19 1.79
N VAL A 107 -11.09 -6.15 0.49
CA VAL A 107 -11.87 -5.03 -0.06
C VAL A 107 -13.31 -5.01 0.43
N ASP A 108 -13.99 -6.16 0.53
CA ASP A 108 -15.41 -6.20 0.88
C ASP A 108 -15.67 -5.66 2.31
N PRO A 109 -14.95 -6.09 3.36
CA PRO A 109 -15.12 -5.52 4.70
C PRO A 109 -14.86 -4.02 4.77
N LEU A 110 -13.86 -3.53 4.04
CA LEU A 110 -13.53 -2.09 3.99
C LEU A 110 -14.62 -1.29 3.28
N LEU A 111 -15.19 -1.82 2.19
CA LEU A 111 -16.34 -1.22 1.51
C LEU A 111 -17.54 -1.14 2.44
N GLU A 112 -17.81 -2.19 3.21
CA GLU A 112 -18.92 -2.19 4.16
C GLU A 112 -18.75 -1.12 5.26
N LEU A 113 -17.53 -0.94 5.79
CA LEU A 113 -17.24 0.15 6.74
C LEU A 113 -17.47 1.54 6.11
N LEU A 114 -17.05 1.72 4.85
CA LEU A 114 -17.29 2.98 4.13
C LEU A 114 -18.78 3.22 3.86
N ASP A 115 -19.53 2.19 3.49
CA ASP A 115 -20.97 2.29 3.27
C ASP A 115 -21.72 2.62 4.56
N LEU A 116 -21.33 2.00 5.69
CA LEU A 116 -21.87 2.32 7.01
C LEU A 116 -21.58 3.76 7.43
N LEU A 117 -20.33 4.21 7.24
CA LEU A 117 -19.97 5.61 7.51
C LEU A 117 -20.80 6.57 6.65
N LYS A 118 -20.95 6.28 5.35
CA LYS A 118 -21.71 7.10 4.41
C LYS A 118 -23.18 7.20 4.78
N GLN A 119 -23.77 6.12 5.31
CA GLN A 119 -25.16 6.07 5.75
C GLN A 119 -25.36 6.81 7.08
N ASN A 120 -24.46 6.60 8.04
CA ASN A 120 -24.63 7.07 9.41
C ASN A 120 -24.13 8.50 9.61
N ASN A 121 -23.02 8.87 8.98
CA ASN A 121 -22.35 10.16 9.15
C ASN A 121 -21.80 10.71 7.81
N PRO A 122 -22.65 11.00 6.81
CA PRO A 122 -22.20 11.43 5.48
C PRO A 122 -21.39 12.75 5.48
N PHE A 123 -21.57 13.61 6.47
CA PHE A 123 -20.92 14.92 6.55
C PHE A 123 -19.42 14.84 6.86
N ILE A 124 -18.96 13.71 7.40
CA ILE A 124 -17.55 13.44 7.69
C ILE A 124 -16.98 12.37 6.75
N TYR A 125 -17.66 12.09 5.63
CA TYR A 125 -17.16 11.13 4.65
C TYR A 125 -15.82 11.64 4.09
N PRO A 126 -14.76 10.81 4.05
CA PRO A 126 -13.43 11.26 3.66
C PRO A 126 -13.39 11.71 2.20
N GLN A 127 -12.55 12.68 1.90
CA GLN A 127 -12.29 13.13 0.52
C GLN A 127 -11.20 12.32 -0.17
N ILE A 128 -10.37 11.65 0.62
CA ILE A 128 -9.28 10.78 0.18
C ILE A 128 -9.01 9.73 1.26
N ILE A 129 -8.64 8.52 0.88
CA ILE A 129 -8.35 7.42 1.82
C ILE A 129 -6.92 6.91 1.63
N PHE A 130 -6.18 6.82 2.73
CA PHE A 130 -4.91 6.10 2.82
C PHE A 130 -5.20 4.64 3.13
N VAL A 131 -4.67 3.75 2.31
CA VAL A 131 -4.89 2.31 2.38
C VAL A 131 -3.57 1.66 2.73
N ASP A 132 -3.51 0.88 3.81
CA ASP A 132 -2.37 -0.01 4.09
C ASP A 132 -2.42 -1.19 3.11
N GLY A 133 -1.91 -0.93 1.90
CA GLY A 133 -1.93 -1.89 0.81
C GLY A 133 -1.53 -1.24 -0.51
N ASN A 134 -1.04 -2.07 -1.43
CA ASN A 134 -0.55 -1.58 -2.71
C ASN A 134 -1.63 -0.97 -3.61
N GLY A 135 -1.25 0.08 -4.37
CA GLY A 135 -2.03 0.63 -5.49
C GLY A 135 -1.64 0.01 -6.84
N THR A 136 -1.16 0.83 -7.78
CA THR A 136 -0.69 0.38 -9.11
C THR A 136 0.63 -0.40 -9.04
N LEU A 137 1.33 -0.33 -7.90
CA LEU A 137 2.46 -1.19 -7.59
C LEU A 137 1.98 -2.60 -7.20
N HIS A 138 1.48 -3.33 -8.17
CA HIS A 138 0.95 -4.68 -7.98
C HIS A 138 1.30 -5.49 -9.22
N PRO A 139 1.48 -6.83 -9.17
CA PRO A 139 1.82 -7.63 -10.36
C PRO A 139 0.89 -7.42 -11.56
N ARG A 140 -0.36 -7.02 -11.30
CA ARG A 140 -1.37 -6.69 -12.34
C ARG A 140 -1.64 -5.19 -12.50
N ARG A 141 -0.88 -4.34 -11.82
CA ARG A 141 -1.10 -2.90 -11.62
C ARG A 141 -2.50 -2.56 -11.10
N PHE A 142 -2.97 -3.35 -10.14
CA PHE A 142 -4.29 -3.22 -9.52
C PHE A 142 -4.32 -3.90 -8.14
N GLY A 143 -3.68 -3.29 -7.14
CA GLY A 143 -3.64 -3.76 -5.75
C GLY A 143 -4.87 -3.32 -4.94
N LEU A 144 -4.83 -3.49 -3.62
CA LEU A 144 -5.94 -3.18 -2.70
C LEU A 144 -6.40 -1.73 -2.81
N ALA A 145 -5.48 -0.75 -2.81
CA ALA A 145 -5.85 0.66 -2.85
C ALA A 145 -6.59 1.02 -4.16
N CYS A 146 -6.13 0.49 -5.30
CA CYS A 146 -6.83 0.66 -6.58
C CYS A 146 -8.19 -0.05 -6.57
N HIS A 147 -8.26 -1.26 -6.02
CA HIS A 147 -9.49 -2.05 -5.97
C HIS A 147 -10.56 -1.35 -5.13
N LEU A 148 -10.19 -0.90 -3.93
CA LEU A 148 -11.07 -0.14 -3.04
C LEU A 148 -11.52 1.16 -3.69
N GLY A 149 -10.57 1.96 -4.23
CA GLY A 149 -10.88 3.26 -4.83
C GLY A 149 -11.85 3.16 -6.02
N VAL A 150 -11.66 2.17 -6.90
CA VAL A 150 -12.57 1.93 -8.03
C VAL A 150 -13.96 1.50 -7.57
N LEU A 151 -14.07 0.66 -6.54
CA LEU A 151 -15.37 0.17 -6.06
C LEU A 151 -16.12 1.21 -5.22
N ALA A 152 -15.42 1.94 -4.35
CA ALA A 152 -15.99 2.99 -3.52
C ALA A 152 -16.18 4.32 -4.27
N ASN A 153 -15.57 4.46 -5.46
CA ASN A 153 -15.54 5.69 -6.25
C ASN A 153 -15.04 6.89 -5.41
N ILE A 154 -13.87 6.70 -4.79
CA ILE A 154 -13.21 7.69 -3.93
C ILE A 154 -11.70 7.69 -4.21
N PRO A 155 -11.01 8.84 -4.16
CA PRO A 155 -9.56 8.90 -4.24
C PRO A 155 -8.91 8.04 -3.16
N THR A 156 -7.99 7.16 -3.58
CA THR A 156 -7.22 6.30 -2.66
C THR A 156 -5.73 6.44 -2.92
N ILE A 157 -4.97 6.38 -1.84
CA ILE A 157 -3.52 6.30 -1.84
C ILE A 157 -3.14 4.97 -1.21
N GLY A 158 -2.26 4.22 -1.87
CA GLY A 158 -1.63 3.03 -1.30
C GLY A 158 -0.16 3.00 -1.68
N GLY A 159 0.70 2.35 -0.90
CA GLY A 159 2.11 2.28 -1.29
C GLY A 159 3.03 1.49 -0.36
N ASP A 160 3.93 0.75 -1.00
CA ASP A 160 5.16 0.21 -0.40
C ASP A 160 6.36 1.16 -0.56
N TYR A 161 6.22 2.26 -1.32
CA TYR A 161 7.24 3.30 -1.44
C TYR A 161 6.69 4.71 -1.64
N TYR A 162 7.45 5.71 -1.18
CA TYR A 162 7.17 7.14 -1.31
C TYR A 162 8.18 7.77 -2.27
N PHE A 163 7.72 8.44 -3.33
CA PHE A 163 8.62 9.17 -4.21
C PHE A 163 9.33 10.29 -3.44
N LEU A 164 10.64 10.38 -3.64
CA LEU A 164 11.43 11.51 -3.17
C LEU A 164 11.36 12.57 -4.28
N GLN A 165 10.53 13.58 -4.10
CA GLN A 165 10.37 14.68 -5.04
C GLN A 165 11.01 15.94 -4.45
N GLY A 166 11.85 16.61 -5.24
CA GLY A 166 12.35 17.94 -4.86
C GLY A 166 11.36 19.04 -5.22
N ASP A 167 11.53 20.24 -4.65
CA ASP A 167 10.63 21.40 -4.81
C ASP A 167 10.34 21.77 -6.28
N SER A 168 11.29 21.48 -7.18
CA SER A 168 11.12 21.62 -8.65
C SER A 168 10.08 20.68 -9.29
N GLY A 169 9.48 19.77 -8.53
CA GLY A 169 8.61 18.70 -9.03
C GLY A 169 9.35 17.49 -9.61
N ILE A 170 10.68 17.49 -9.63
CA ILE A 170 11.49 16.37 -10.15
C ILE A 170 11.55 15.23 -9.12
N ILE A 171 11.25 14.00 -9.58
CA ILE A 171 11.41 12.78 -8.78
C ILE A 171 12.89 12.35 -8.79
N TRP A 172 13.52 12.34 -7.62
CA TRP A 172 14.91 11.91 -7.41
C TRP A 172 15.05 10.41 -7.17
N GLY A 173 14.00 9.78 -6.64
CA GLY A 173 14.00 8.38 -6.26
C GLY A 173 12.75 7.99 -5.50
N ALA A 174 12.82 6.91 -4.72
CA ALA A 174 11.76 6.54 -3.79
C ALA A 174 12.32 5.93 -2.49
N ALA A 175 11.63 6.18 -1.38
CA ALA A 175 11.80 5.50 -0.11
C ALA A 175 10.94 4.24 -0.11
N VAL A 176 11.53 3.06 -0.03
CA VAL A 176 10.86 1.77 -0.22
C VAL A 176 10.92 0.94 1.05
N ARG A 177 9.78 0.41 1.48
CA ARG A 177 9.75 -0.66 2.49
C ARG A 177 10.13 -1.98 1.80
N SER A 178 11.34 -2.44 2.08
CA SER A 178 11.91 -3.62 1.40
C SER A 178 11.21 -4.94 1.72
N LEU A 179 10.64 -5.05 2.92
CA LEU A 179 9.93 -6.23 3.43
C LEU A 179 8.86 -5.77 4.45
N GLU A 180 7.75 -6.49 4.53
CA GLU A 180 6.69 -6.25 5.54
C GLU A 180 7.25 -6.27 6.98
N SER A 181 8.22 -7.14 7.28
CA SER A 181 8.85 -7.21 8.61
C SER A 181 9.81 -6.04 8.94
N THR A 182 10.07 -5.13 8.01
CA THR A 182 11.01 -4.02 8.19
C THR A 182 10.28 -2.69 8.34
N THR A 183 10.64 -1.89 9.34
CA THR A 183 10.06 -0.56 9.58
C THR A 183 10.87 0.56 8.92
N ASN A 184 12.18 0.36 8.74
CA ASN A 184 13.06 1.37 8.15
C ASN A 184 13.17 1.18 6.63
N PRO A 185 12.78 2.18 5.81
CA PRO A 185 12.85 2.07 4.37
C PRO A 185 14.31 2.05 3.87
N ILE A 186 14.48 1.63 2.62
CA ILE A 186 15.68 1.86 1.82
C ILE A 186 15.37 2.91 0.76
N TYR A 187 16.32 3.80 0.48
CA TYR A 187 16.14 4.84 -0.54
C TYR A 187 16.79 4.39 -1.83
N VAL A 188 16.01 4.41 -2.91
CA VAL A 188 16.43 3.94 -4.23
C VAL A 188 16.35 5.11 -5.20
N SER A 189 17.44 5.39 -5.90
CA SER A 189 17.51 6.36 -6.99
C SER A 189 18.11 5.73 -8.23
N VAL A 190 17.86 6.35 -9.39
CA VAL A 190 18.47 5.90 -10.65
C VAL A 190 19.96 6.22 -10.62
N GLY A 191 20.79 5.22 -10.90
CA GLY A 191 22.21 5.40 -11.18
C GLY A 191 22.45 5.79 -12.65
N HIS A 192 22.47 4.80 -13.54
CA HIS A 192 22.65 5.02 -14.97
C HIS A 192 22.04 3.87 -15.79
N ARG A 193 21.45 4.16 -16.96
CA ARG A 193 20.86 3.18 -17.91
C ARG A 193 19.73 2.29 -17.35
N VAL A 194 18.99 2.77 -16.36
CA VAL A 194 17.80 2.11 -15.82
C VAL A 194 16.77 3.19 -15.47
N CYS A 195 15.48 2.96 -15.70
CA CYS A 195 14.43 3.86 -15.20
C CYS A 195 14.08 3.52 -13.75
N LEU A 196 13.53 4.48 -13.00
CA LEU A 196 13.22 4.30 -11.58
C LEU A 196 12.28 3.11 -11.34
N GLU A 197 11.25 2.94 -12.15
CA GLU A 197 10.32 1.80 -12.07
C GLU A 197 11.05 0.45 -12.16
N THR A 198 12.00 0.32 -13.09
CA THR A 198 12.78 -0.91 -13.25
C THR A 198 13.75 -1.12 -12.08
N ALA A 199 14.38 -0.05 -11.60
CA ALA A 199 15.28 -0.10 -10.44
C ALA A 199 14.55 -0.56 -9.17
N LEU A 200 13.38 0.00 -8.88
CA LEU A 200 12.55 -0.36 -7.73
C LEU A 200 12.17 -1.85 -7.74
N ARG A 201 11.72 -2.35 -8.90
CA ARG A 201 11.38 -3.77 -9.08
C ARG A 201 12.57 -4.69 -8.82
N LEU A 202 13.74 -4.35 -9.37
CA LEU A 202 14.96 -5.15 -9.18
C LEU A 202 15.41 -5.14 -7.73
N VAL A 203 15.42 -3.97 -7.09
CA VAL A 203 15.78 -3.82 -5.67
C VAL A 203 14.88 -4.70 -4.80
N LEU A 204 13.55 -4.56 -4.93
CA LEU A 204 12.59 -5.35 -4.16
C LEU A 204 12.75 -6.86 -4.39
N LYS A 205 13.00 -7.29 -5.63
CA LYS A 205 13.25 -8.71 -5.94
C LYS A 205 14.56 -9.24 -5.34
N CYS A 206 15.52 -8.38 -5.05
CA CYS A 206 16.78 -8.74 -4.44
C CYS A 206 16.77 -8.65 -2.90
N CYS A 207 15.69 -8.19 -2.27
CA CYS A 207 15.59 -8.09 -0.82
C CYS A 207 15.11 -9.41 -0.19
N HIS A 208 16.05 -10.24 0.29
CA HIS A 208 15.75 -11.32 1.25
C HIS A 208 15.76 -10.84 2.71
N PHE A 209 16.42 -9.70 2.93
CA PHE A 209 16.46 -8.94 4.18
C PHE A 209 16.17 -7.47 3.83
N ARG A 210 16.31 -6.57 4.81
CA ARG A 210 16.16 -5.11 4.58
C ARG A 210 17.04 -4.60 3.43
N ILE A 211 18.30 -5.02 3.38
CA ILE A 211 19.25 -4.59 2.35
C ILE A 211 19.24 -5.60 1.19
N PRO A 212 19.23 -5.14 -0.08
CA PRO A 212 19.33 -6.01 -1.23
C PRO A 212 20.53 -6.96 -1.12
N GLU A 213 20.29 -8.23 -1.43
CA GLU A 213 21.25 -9.31 -1.27
C GLU A 213 22.61 -9.02 -1.93
N PRO A 214 22.71 -8.42 -3.14
CA PRO A 214 23.99 -8.08 -3.73
C PRO A 214 24.81 -7.12 -2.85
N THR A 215 24.19 -6.05 -2.36
CA THR A 215 24.85 -5.04 -1.50
C THR A 215 25.17 -5.62 -0.13
N ARG A 216 24.26 -6.42 0.43
CA ARG A 216 24.46 -7.11 1.72
C ARG A 216 25.66 -8.07 1.67
N GLN A 217 25.76 -8.86 0.60
CA GLN A 217 26.84 -9.82 0.39
C GLN A 217 28.19 -9.13 0.14
N ALA A 218 28.20 -7.95 -0.48
CA ALA A 218 29.39 -7.13 -0.65
C ALA A 218 29.90 -6.57 0.70
N ASP A 219 29.01 -6.06 1.54
CA ASP A 219 29.35 -5.57 2.89
C ASP A 219 29.91 -6.68 3.80
N ILE A 220 29.30 -7.87 3.79
CA ILE A 220 29.80 -9.01 4.57
C ILE A 220 31.23 -9.37 4.16
N ARG A 221 31.49 -9.51 2.85
CA ARG A 221 32.80 -9.90 2.33
C ARG A 221 33.86 -8.82 2.58
N SER A 222 33.52 -7.54 2.46
CA SER A 222 34.48 -6.46 2.73
C SER A 222 34.87 -6.44 4.21
N ARG A 223 33.92 -6.62 5.13
CA ARG A 223 34.19 -6.73 6.57
C ARG A 223 34.98 -7.98 6.94
N GLU A 224 34.73 -9.11 6.28
CA GLU A 224 35.54 -10.32 6.45
C GLU A 224 36.98 -10.13 5.98
N PHE A 225 37.17 -9.47 4.83
CA PHE A 225 38.48 -9.14 4.32
C PHE A 225 39.26 -8.23 5.28
N ILE A 226 38.61 -7.18 5.80
CA ILE A 226 39.22 -6.28 6.79
C ILE A 226 39.64 -7.05 8.04
N ARG A 227 38.74 -7.86 8.62
CA ARG A 227 39.05 -8.65 9.82
C ARG A 227 40.24 -9.60 9.63
N LYS A 228 40.40 -10.18 8.43
CA LYS A 228 41.50 -11.10 8.12
C LYS A 228 42.83 -10.40 7.86
N ASN A 229 42.82 -9.25 7.20
CA ASN A 229 44.04 -8.59 6.70
C ASN A 229 44.48 -7.38 7.56
N PHE A 230 43.57 -6.83 8.36
CA PHE A 230 43.78 -5.63 9.18
C PHE A 230 43.19 -5.78 10.60
N PRO A 231 43.71 -6.71 11.42
CA PRO A 231 43.11 -7.08 12.71
C PRO A 231 43.19 -5.98 13.79
N ASN A 232 44.00 -4.94 13.60
CA ASN A 232 44.22 -3.86 14.57
C ASN A 232 43.53 -2.53 14.18
N SER A 233 42.56 -2.56 13.26
CA SER A 233 41.95 -1.36 12.66
C SER A 233 40.58 -0.97 13.22
N SER A 234 40.20 -1.51 14.37
CA SER A 234 38.96 -1.17 15.08
C SER A 234 39.14 -0.02 16.06
#